data_AF-A0A522EB21-F1
#
_entry.id   AF-A0A522EB21-F1
#
_cell.length_a   1.000
_cell.length_b   1.000
_cell.length_c   1.000
_cell.angle_alpha   90.00
_cell.angle_beta   90.00
_cell.angle_gamma   90.00
#
_symmetry.space_group_name_H-M   'P 1'
#
loop_
_entity.id
_entity.type
_entity.pdbx_description
1 polymer ?
#
loop_
_entity_poly.entity_id
_entity_poly.type
_entity_poly.pdbx_seq_one_letter_code
_entity_poly.pdbx_strand_id
1 'polypeptide(L)'
;MYKYSKGLGVLILLAFLTATVSAQTSYNGKEEVQNGWHLKDKSKDGVYGISLDQAYEFVKGKKSKTVIVAVLDTGIDTTHEDLKSVIWTNPKEIPGNGKDDD
;
A
#
# COMPACT_ATOMS: atom_id res chain seq x y z
N MET A 1 66.89 9.85 -0.97
CA MET A 1 65.69 9.82 -1.85
C MET A 1 64.53 8.94 -1.33
N TYR A 2 64.52 8.51 -0.04
CA TYR A 2 63.55 7.51 0.48
C TYR A 2 62.51 8.06 1.48
N LYS A 3 62.50 9.37 1.76
CA LYS A 3 61.73 9.94 2.89
C LYS A 3 60.25 10.24 2.55
N TYR A 4 59.90 10.34 1.26
CA TYR A 4 58.55 10.72 0.80
C TYR A 4 57.61 9.55 0.47
N SER A 5 58.12 8.32 0.36
CA SER A 5 57.30 7.14 0.05
C SER A 5 56.39 6.70 1.20
N LYS A 6 56.81 6.91 2.46
CA LYS A 6 56.06 6.44 3.64
C LYS A 6 54.82 7.30 3.97
N GLY A 7 54.82 8.59 3.61
CA GLY A 7 53.68 9.48 3.87
C GLY A 7 52.51 9.31 2.89
N LEU A 8 52.82 9.01 1.63
CA LEU A 8 51.80 8.81 0.59
C LEU A 8 51.00 7.51 0.82
N GLY A 9 51.67 6.45 1.26
CA GLY A 9 51.02 5.18 1.60
C GLY A 9 50.05 5.29 2.77
N VAL A 10 50.37 6.10 3.78
CA VAL A 10 49.51 6.35 4.95
C VAL A 10 48.28 7.17 4.58
N LEU A 11 48.42 8.16 3.69
CA LEU A 11 47.30 8.97 3.18
C LEU A 11 46.34 8.15 2.31
N ILE A 12 46.86 7.24 1.47
CA ILE A 12 46.03 6.32 0.68
C ILE A 12 45.31 5.34 1.60
N LEU A 13 45.96 4.82 2.64
CA LEU A 13 45.32 3.94 3.63
C LEU A 13 44.20 4.67 4.39
N LEU A 14 44.41 5.92 4.80
CA LEU A 14 43.38 6.73 5.49
C LEU A 14 42.18 7.03 4.56
N ALA A 15 42.43 7.32 3.29
CA ALA A 15 41.39 7.53 2.29
C ALA A 15 40.58 6.26 2.01
N PHE A 16 41.22 5.09 1.99
CA PHE A 16 40.53 3.81 1.87
C PHE A 16 39.74 3.45 3.14
N LEU A 17 40.27 3.76 4.33
CA LEU A 17 39.61 3.46 5.61
C LEU A 17 38.36 4.33 5.84
N THR A 18 38.36 5.57 5.35
CA THR A 18 37.18 6.46 5.40
C THR A 18 36.10 6.10 4.38
N ALA A 19 36.50 5.55 3.22
CA ALA A 19 35.57 5.06 2.21
C ALA A 19 34.81 3.79 2.66
N THR A 20 35.43 2.89 3.42
CA THR A 20 34.76 1.66 3.90
C THR A 20 33.79 1.92 5.06
N VAL A 21 34.08 2.88 5.94
CA VAL A 21 33.16 3.27 7.03
C VAL A 21 31.86 3.88 6.47
N SER A 22 31.93 4.59 5.35
CA SER A 22 30.76 5.19 4.69
C SER A 22 29.86 4.15 3.99
N ALA A 23 30.38 2.95 3.71
CA ALA A 23 29.65 1.87 3.02
C ALA A 23 28.86 0.95 3.96
N GLN A 24 29.05 1.07 5.28
CA GLN A 24 28.30 0.29 6.28
C GLN A 24 27.07 1.07 6.79
N THR A 25 26.19 1.45 5.88
CA THR A 25 24.80 1.73 6.28
C THR A 25 24.10 0.40 6.41
N SER A 26 23.86 -0.05 7.65
CA SER A 26 23.07 -1.24 7.93
C SER A 26 21.68 -1.06 7.30
N TYR A 27 21.38 -1.83 6.25
CA TYR A 27 20.02 -1.97 5.72
C TYR A 27 19.16 -2.57 6.83
N ASN A 28 18.37 -1.72 7.49
CA ASN A 28 17.46 -2.13 8.54
C ASN A 28 16.24 -2.76 7.83
N GLY A 29 16.33 -4.08 7.57
CA GLY A 29 15.40 -4.84 6.74
C GLY A 29 14.02 -5.00 7.35
N LYS A 30 13.26 -3.91 7.41
CA LYS A 30 11.80 -3.88 7.50
C LYS A 30 11.32 -2.74 6.61
N GLU A 31 11.23 -2.99 5.30
CA GLU A 31 10.36 -2.17 4.46
C GLU A 31 8.94 -2.42 4.96
N GLU A 32 8.41 -1.53 5.79
CA GLU A 32 7.01 -1.60 6.17
C GLU A 32 6.18 -1.44 4.91
N VAL A 33 5.37 -2.46 4.61
CA VAL A 33 4.45 -2.42 3.48
C VAL A 33 3.56 -1.19 3.68
N GLN A 34 3.66 -0.24 2.77
CA GLN A 34 2.90 0.99 2.83
C GLN A 34 1.40 0.68 2.99
N ASN A 35 0.73 1.33 3.93
CA ASN A 35 -0.71 1.18 4.05
C ASN A 35 -1.40 1.57 2.73
N GLY A 36 -2.35 0.75 2.29
CA GLY A 36 -3.03 0.94 1.01
C GLY A 36 -2.17 0.66 -0.23
N TRP A 37 -1.06 -0.10 -0.12
CA TRP A 37 -0.21 -0.48 -1.26
C TRP A 37 -1.01 -1.02 -2.46
N HIS A 38 -2.07 -1.78 -2.19
CA HIS A 38 -2.92 -2.40 -3.21
C HIS A 38 -3.68 -1.37 -4.05
N LEU A 39 -3.81 -0.12 -3.59
CA LEU A 39 -4.47 0.97 -4.30
C LEU A 39 -3.53 1.76 -5.22
N LYS A 40 -2.22 1.61 -5.04
CA LYS A 40 -1.17 2.41 -5.69
C LYS A 40 -0.98 2.08 -7.17
N ASP A 41 -0.24 2.94 -7.87
CA ASP A 41 0.20 2.72 -9.24
C ASP A 41 1.72 2.53 -9.31
N LYS A 42 2.15 1.62 -10.20
CA LYS A 42 3.58 1.31 -10.39
C LYS A 42 4.35 2.52 -10.92
N SER A 43 3.79 3.22 -11.91
CA SER A 43 4.51 4.30 -12.60
C SER A 43 4.63 5.57 -11.76
N LYS A 44 3.62 5.83 -10.91
CA LYS A 44 3.55 7.02 -10.05
C LYS A 44 4.15 6.81 -8.68
N ASP A 45 3.83 5.68 -8.03
CA ASP A 45 4.20 5.41 -6.64
C ASP A 45 5.35 4.41 -6.52
N GLY A 46 5.75 3.73 -7.60
CA GLY A 46 6.75 2.66 -7.56
C GLY A 46 6.23 1.32 -7.00
N VAL A 47 4.94 1.24 -6.67
CA VAL A 47 4.30 0.08 -6.02
C VAL A 47 3.30 -0.58 -6.97
N TYR A 48 3.37 -1.91 -7.10
CA TYR A 48 2.44 -2.68 -7.93
C TYR A 48 1.05 -2.83 -7.26
N GLY A 49 0.18 -1.83 -7.40
CA GLY A 49 -1.23 -1.90 -7.00
C GLY A 49 -2.20 -1.85 -8.19
N ILE A 50 -3.50 -1.71 -7.91
CA ILE A 50 -4.58 -1.69 -8.91
C ILE A 50 -4.78 -0.33 -9.58
N SER A 51 -3.98 0.68 -9.23
CA SER A 51 -4.07 2.05 -9.79
C SER A 51 -5.44 2.70 -9.57
N LEU A 52 -5.97 2.63 -8.34
CA LEU A 52 -7.35 3.01 -8.02
C LEU A 52 -7.66 4.48 -8.37
N ASP A 53 -6.75 5.41 -8.07
CA ASP A 53 -6.95 6.84 -8.35
C ASP A 53 -7.09 7.12 -9.85
N GLN A 54 -6.34 6.40 -10.70
CA GLN A 54 -6.47 6.52 -12.16
C GLN A 54 -7.79 5.95 -12.66
N ALA A 55 -8.28 4.87 -12.05
CA ALA A 55 -9.60 4.32 -12.37
C ALA A 55 -10.71 5.33 -12.06
N TYR A 56 -10.64 6.03 -10.91
CA TYR A 56 -11.60 7.09 -10.56
C TYR A 56 -11.57 8.25 -11.56
N GLU A 57 -10.39 8.74 -11.94
CA GLU A 57 -10.29 9.80 -12.95
C GLU A 57 -10.79 9.33 -14.33
N PHE A 58 -10.58 8.06 -14.70
CA PHE A 58 -11.07 7.50 -15.95
C PHE A 58 -12.60 7.40 -16.03
N VAL A 59 -13.29 7.19 -14.91
CA VAL A 59 -14.76 7.08 -14.87
C VAL A 59 -15.47 8.39 -14.58
N LYS A 60 -14.72 9.45 -14.28
CA LYS A 60 -15.25 10.79 -13.99
C LYS A 60 -16.16 11.28 -15.12
N GLY A 61 -17.35 11.76 -14.76
CA GLY A 61 -18.36 12.25 -15.71
C GLY A 61 -19.13 11.15 -16.46
N LYS A 62 -18.81 9.87 -16.28
CA LYS A 62 -19.62 8.77 -16.83
C LYS A 62 -20.85 8.54 -15.97
N LYS A 63 -21.97 8.13 -16.59
CA LYS A 63 -23.19 7.75 -15.86
C LYS A 63 -22.95 6.44 -15.10
N SER A 64 -23.21 6.45 -13.80
CA SER A 64 -23.12 5.26 -12.95
C SER A 64 -24.33 4.34 -13.14
N LYS A 65 -24.14 3.07 -12.77
CA LYS A 65 -25.21 2.08 -12.59
C LYS A 65 -25.11 1.53 -11.18
N THR A 66 -26.23 1.41 -10.49
CA THR A 66 -26.27 0.73 -9.20
C THR A 66 -26.09 -0.77 -9.43
N VAL A 67 -25.15 -1.36 -8.69
CA VAL A 67 -24.86 -2.80 -8.70
C VAL A 67 -25.03 -3.33 -7.28
N ILE A 68 -25.75 -4.44 -7.12
CA ILE A 68 -25.84 -5.16 -5.86
C ILE A 68 -24.74 -6.23 -5.87
N VAL A 69 -23.91 -6.25 -4.84
CA VAL A 69 -22.80 -7.21 -4.68
C VAL A 69 -23.08 -8.09 -3.47
N ALA A 70 -23.16 -9.40 -3.69
CA ALA A 70 -23.28 -10.39 -2.61
C ALA A 70 -21.89 -10.84 -2.15
N VAL A 71 -21.64 -10.76 -0.84
CA VAL A 71 -20.42 -11.29 -0.21
C VAL A 71 -20.79 -12.60 0.48
N LEU A 72 -20.26 -13.72 -0.02
CA LEU A 72 -20.49 -15.05 0.54
C LEU A 72 -19.32 -15.42 1.45
N ASP A 73 -19.44 -15.06 2.72
CA ASP A 73 -18.44 -15.31 3.77
C ASP A 73 -19.16 -15.66 5.09
N THR A 74 -18.43 -15.72 6.19
CA THR A 74 -18.90 -15.93 7.56
C THR A 74 -19.86 -14.86 8.08
N GLY A 75 -19.91 -13.68 7.44
CA GLY A 75 -20.82 -12.59 7.77
C GLY A 75 -20.25 -11.22 7.43
N ILE A 76 -20.99 -10.17 7.80
CA ILE A 76 -20.57 -8.78 7.69
C ILE A 76 -21.05 -8.00 8.92
N ASP A 77 -20.23 -7.08 9.44
CA ASP A 77 -20.68 -6.15 10.48
C ASP A 77 -21.53 -5.05 9.84
N THR A 78 -22.85 -5.20 9.93
CA THR A 78 -23.82 -4.23 9.39
C THR A 78 -23.88 -2.93 10.19
N THR A 79 -23.20 -2.86 11.35
CA THR A 79 -23.12 -1.66 12.19
C THR A 79 -21.87 -0.83 11.95
N HIS A 80 -20.91 -1.33 11.15
CA HIS A 80 -19.67 -0.63 10.83
C HIS A 80 -19.94 0.72 10.14
N GLU A 81 -19.31 1.79 10.63
CA GLU A 81 -19.60 3.17 10.21
C GLU A 81 -19.39 3.39 8.70
N ASP A 82 -18.31 2.85 8.14
CA ASP A 82 -18.00 2.97 6.70
C ASP A 82 -18.92 2.15 5.79
N LEU A 83 -19.58 1.11 6.32
CA LEU A 83 -20.44 0.25 5.51
C LEU A 83 -21.90 0.70 5.52
N LYS A 84 -22.33 1.43 6.56
CA LYS A 84 -23.73 1.81 6.80
C LYS A 84 -24.43 2.46 5.61
N SER A 85 -23.70 3.23 4.80
CA SER A 85 -24.26 3.93 3.63
C SER A 85 -24.43 3.05 2.38
N VAL A 86 -23.81 1.87 2.35
CA VAL A 86 -23.75 0.98 1.18
C VAL A 86 -24.32 -0.42 1.43
N ILE A 87 -24.76 -0.74 2.66
CA ILE A 87 -25.45 -2.00 2.96
C ILE A 87 -26.79 -2.03 2.20
N TRP A 88 -26.97 -3.09 1.40
CA TRP A 88 -28.24 -3.35 0.74
C TRP A 88 -29.32 -3.77 1.74
N THR A 89 -30.53 -3.26 1.57
CA THR A 89 -31.71 -3.67 2.34
C THR A 89 -32.68 -4.40 1.42
N ASN A 90 -33.07 -5.62 1.78
CA ASN A 90 -34.08 -6.36 1.07
C ASN A 90 -35.46 -5.69 1.28
N PRO A 91 -36.09 -5.13 0.23
CA PRO A 91 -37.36 -4.42 0.36
C PRO A 91 -38.54 -5.36 0.67
N LYS A 92 -38.37 -6.67 0.57
CA LYS A 92 -39.41 -7.66 0.88
C LYS A 92 -39.39 -8.12 2.34
N GLU A 93 -38.31 -7.87 3.09
CA GLU A 93 -38.18 -8.36 4.47
C GLU A 93 -39.21 -7.73 5.39
N ILE A 94 -39.81 -8.57 6.23
CA ILE A 94 -40.69 -8.15 7.32
C ILE A 94 -39.89 -8.26 8.63
N PRO A 95 -39.45 -7.13 9.22
CA PRO A 95 -38.58 -7.15 10.39
C PRO A 95 -39.18 -7.93 11.57
N GLY A 96 -38.40 -8.85 12.12
CA GLY A 96 -38.72 -9.54 13.38
C GLY A 96 -39.73 -10.70 13.26
N ASN A 97 -40.10 -11.13 12.05
CA ASN A 97 -41.00 -12.27 11.86
C ASN A 97 -40.29 -13.64 11.96
N GLY A 98 -38.94 -13.65 11.95
CA GLY A 98 -38.11 -14.85 12.01
C GLY A 98 -38.16 -15.73 10.75
N LYS A 99 -38.55 -15.16 9.60
CA LYS A 99 -38.61 -15.85 8.30
C LYS A 99 -37.66 -15.18 7.31
N ASP A 100 -37.35 -15.94 6.27
CA ASP A 100 -36.73 -15.44 5.04
C ASP A 100 -37.89 -15.08 4.10
N ASP A 101 -38.06 -13.79 3.77
CA ASP A 101 -39.22 -13.26 3.04
C ASP A 101 -38.95 -13.07 1.52
N ASP A 102 -37.98 -13.82 0.98
CA ASP A 102 -37.53 -13.71 -0.41
C ASP A 102 -38.39 -14.42 -1.48
#